data_AF-A0A1M7PTH9-F1
#
_entry.id   AF-A0A1M7PTH9-F1
#
_cell.length_a   1.000
_cell.length_b   1.000
_cell.length_c   1.000
_cell.angle_alpha   90.00
_cell.angle_beta   90.00
_cell.angle_gamma   90.00
#
_symmetry.space_group_name_H-M   'P 1'
#
loop_
_entity.id
_entity.type
_entity.pdbx_description
1 polymer ?
#
loop_
_entity_poly.entity_id
_entity_poly.type
_entity_poly.pdbx_seq_one_letter_code
_entity_poly.pdbx_strand_id
1 'polypeptide(L)'
;MMHRILLIEKEIIYVFTVFLIFFNLVSLFFIVDLLGYDEIIGYLTNGELKSCNPRALAFLLFGTTVSNLLFVIITLMARFFSTSCIKRSEPK
;
A
#
# COMPACT_ATOMS: atom_id res chain seq x y z
N MET A 1 -5.41 11.40 31.41
CA MET A 1 -5.56 12.02 30.07
C MET A 1 -4.59 11.41 29.05
N MET A 2 -3.28 11.43 29.31
CA MET A 2 -2.23 10.91 28.43
C MET A 2 -2.42 9.44 27.98
N HIS A 3 -2.85 8.56 28.89
CA HIS A 3 -3.13 7.15 28.57
C HIS A 3 -4.24 6.95 27.53
N ARG A 4 -5.28 7.79 27.54
CA ARG A 4 -6.39 7.69 26.56
C ARG A 4 -5.93 8.09 25.17
N ILE A 5 -5.04 9.08 25.08
CA ILE A 5 -4.45 9.55 23.81
C ILE A 5 -3.62 8.44 23.16
N LEU A 6 -2.77 7.76 23.95
CA LEU A 6 -1.96 6.64 23.46
C LEU A 6 -2.79 5.45 22.96
N LEU A 7 -3.94 5.20 23.58
CA LEU A 7 -4.83 4.12 23.16
C LEU A 7 -5.50 4.46 21.82
N ILE A 8 -6.00 5.70 21.69
CA ILE A 8 -6.58 6.20 20.45
C ILE A 8 -5.54 6.17 19.31
N GLU A 9 -4.31 6.57 19.57
CA GLU A 9 -3.22 6.54 18.59
C GLU A 9 -2.98 5.11 18.05
N LYS A 10 -2.94 4.10 18.93
CA LYS A 10 -2.77 2.70 18.53
C LYS A 10 -3.90 2.20 17.65
N GLU A 11 -5.14 2.51 18.00
CA GLU A 11 -6.32 2.15 17.22
C GLU A 11 -6.29 2.81 15.83
N ILE A 12 -5.97 4.10 15.78
CA ILE A 12 -5.83 4.85 14.54
C ILE A 12 -4.75 4.22 13.64
N ILE A 13 -3.57 3.95 14.19
CA ILE A 13 -2.48 3.32 13.44
C ILE A 13 -2.91 1.95 12.90
N TYR A 14 -3.61 1.16 13.71
CA TYR A 14 -4.12 -0.15 13.28
C TYR A 14 -5.08 -0.02 12.10
N VAL A 15 -6.09 0.84 12.23
CA VAL A 15 -7.10 1.08 11.18
C VAL A 15 -6.46 1.55 9.88
N PHE A 16 -5.56 2.54 9.95
CA PHE A 16 -4.84 3.03 8.76
C PHE A 16 -3.94 1.98 8.14
N THR A 17 -3.32 1.10 8.93
CA THR A 17 -2.50 -0.01 8.41
C THR A 17 -3.36 -0.99 7.61
N VAL A 18 -4.55 -1.35 8.11
CA VAL A 18 -5.49 -2.23 7.39
C VAL A 18 -5.93 -1.60 6.08
N PHE A 19 -6.34 -0.32 6.10
CA PHE A 19 -6.71 0.40 4.88
C PHE A 19 -5.56 0.48 3.89
N LEU A 20 -4.34 0.72 4.36
CA LEU A 20 -3.18 0.82 3.48
C LEU A 20 -2.88 -0.52 2.80
N ILE A 21 -2.99 -1.66 3.50
CA ILE A 21 -2.90 -2.98 2.86
C ILE A 21 -3.99 -3.16 1.80
N PHE A 22 -5.24 -2.85 2.14
CA PHE A 22 -6.37 -2.99 1.23
C PHE A 22 -6.21 -2.13 -0.04
N PHE A 23 -5.86 -0.85 0.10
CA PHE A 23 -5.65 0.05 -1.04
C PHE A 23 -4.48 -0.38 -1.92
N ASN A 24 -3.41 -0.93 -1.35
CA ASN A 24 -2.32 -1.47 -2.16
C ASN A 24 -2.74 -2.71 -2.95
N LEU A 25 -3.55 -3.61 -2.37
CA LEU A 25 -4.07 -4.79 -3.08
C LEU A 25 -5.00 -4.39 -4.23
N VAL A 26 -5.91 -3.45 -3.98
CA VAL A 26 -6.80 -2.91 -5.02
C VAL A 26 -5.99 -2.21 -6.11
N SER A 27 -4.99 -1.40 -5.74
CA SER A 27 -4.08 -0.78 -6.70
C SER A 27 -3.34 -1.81 -7.54
N LEU A 28 -2.86 -2.89 -6.93
CA LEU A 28 -2.14 -3.95 -7.64
C LEU A 28 -3.02 -4.60 -8.71
N PHE A 29 -4.30 -4.85 -8.41
CA PHE A 29 -5.26 -5.35 -9.39
C PHE A 29 -5.39 -4.42 -10.60
N PHE A 30 -5.58 -3.12 -10.36
CA PHE A 30 -5.66 -2.13 -11.43
C PHE A 30 -4.37 -2.02 -12.24
N ILE A 31 -3.21 -2.14 -11.59
CA ILE A 31 -1.91 -2.05 -12.27
C ILE A 31 -1.67 -3.25 -13.19
N VAL A 32 -2.04 -4.45 -12.75
CA VAL A 32 -1.96 -5.66 -13.59
C VAL A 32 -2.85 -5.52 -14.81
N ASP A 33 -4.06 -5.01 -14.64
CA ASP A 33 -4.97 -4.71 -15.75
C ASP A 33 -4.35 -3.65 -16.69
N LEU A 34 -3.77 -2.59 -16.13
CA LEU A 34 -3.10 -1.52 -16.88
C LEU A 34 -1.89 -2.01 -17.71
N LEU A 35 -1.13 -2.98 -17.19
CA LEU A 35 0.00 -3.59 -17.90
C LEU A 35 -0.42 -4.44 -19.10
N GLY A 36 -1.66 -4.97 -19.07
CA GLY A 36 -2.23 -5.76 -20.16
C GLY A 36 -2.68 -4.93 -21.36
N TYR A 37 -2.84 -3.61 -21.20
CA TYR A 37 -3.16 -2.72 -22.31
C TYR A 37 -1.90 -2.32 -23.09
N ASP A 38 -1.93 -2.50 -24.41
CA ASP A 38 -0.88 -2.01 -25.30
C ASP A 38 -0.97 -0.49 -25.52
N GLU A 39 -2.19 0.06 -25.62
CA GLU A 39 -2.43 1.49 -25.78
C GLU A 39 -3.70 1.95 -25.04
N ILE A 40 -3.65 3.15 -24.45
CA ILE A 40 -4.86 3.85 -24.00
C ILE A 40 -5.21 4.90 -25.06
N ILE A 41 -6.41 4.77 -25.62
CA ILE A 41 -6.92 5.65 -26.66
C ILE A 41 -7.82 6.70 -26.01
N GLY A 42 -7.45 7.97 -26.12
CA GLY A 42 -8.28 9.11 -25.75
C GLY A 42 -8.58 9.99 -26.95
N TYR A 43 -9.68 10.74 -26.89
CA TYR A 43 -10.01 11.77 -27.88
C TYR A 43 -9.58 13.14 -27.36
N LEU A 44 -8.88 13.91 -28.19
CA LEU A 44 -8.61 15.33 -27.93
C LEU A 44 -9.87 16.17 -28.20
N THR A 45 -9.92 17.39 -27.66
CA THR A 45 -10.98 18.38 -27.93
C THR A 45 -11.16 18.71 -29.41
N ASN A 46 -10.16 18.37 -30.22
CA ASN A 46 -10.09 18.63 -31.65
C ASN A 46 -10.57 17.42 -32.48
N GLY A 47 -10.98 16.32 -31.82
CA GLY A 47 -11.33 15.05 -32.46
C GLY A 47 -10.16 14.14 -32.82
N GLU A 48 -8.91 14.59 -32.59
CA GLU A 48 -7.71 13.78 -32.83
C GLU A 48 -7.57 12.64 -31.80
N LEU A 49 -7.06 11.50 -32.26
CA LEU A 49 -6.74 10.35 -31.41
C LEU A 49 -5.43 10.61 -30.69
N LYS A 50 -5.47 10.66 -29.36
CA LYS A 50 -4.26 10.64 -28.52
C LYS A 50 -4.07 9.22 -28.00
N SER A 51 -3.13 8.51 -28.63
CA SER A 51 -2.60 7.26 -28.08
C SER A 51 -1.44 7.57 -27.14
N CYS A 52 -1.49 7.01 -25.93
CA CYS A 52 -0.39 7.04 -24.99
C CYS A 52 -0.15 5.63 -24.48
N ASN A 53 1.12 5.22 -24.45
CA ASN A 53 1.51 3.93 -23.90
C ASN A 53 1.45 4.01 -22.35
N PRO A 54 0.53 3.29 -21.69
CA PRO A 54 0.35 3.36 -20.23
C PRO A 54 1.41 2.57 -19.46
N ARG A 55 2.20 1.75 -20.14
CA ARG A 55 3.08 0.75 -19.54
C ARG A 55 4.15 1.36 -18.63
N ALA A 56 4.72 2.51 -19.01
CA ALA A 56 5.70 3.21 -18.19
C ALA A 56 5.10 3.70 -16.86
N LEU A 57 3.88 4.23 -16.89
CA LEU A 57 3.14 4.64 -15.70
C LEU A 57 2.79 3.43 -14.84
N ALA A 58 2.33 2.35 -15.46
CA ALA A 58 1.97 1.10 -14.78
C ALA A 58 3.17 0.53 -14.00
N PHE A 59 4.38 0.53 -14.59
CA PHE A 59 5.60 0.09 -13.89
C PHE A 59 5.98 0.98 -12.71
N LEU A 60 5.82 2.30 -12.82
CA LEU A 60 6.05 3.22 -11.70
C LEU A 60 5.07 2.95 -10.54
N LEU A 61 3.78 2.79 -10.87
CA LEU A 61 2.74 2.45 -9.89
C LEU A 61 2.98 1.09 -9.26
N PHE A 62 3.43 0.11 -10.06
CA PHE A 62 3.79 -1.22 -9.58
C PHE A 62 4.90 -1.17 -8.54
N GLY A 63 6.03 -0.53 -8.88
CA GLY A 63 7.17 -0.39 -7.96
C GLY A 63 6.75 0.29 -6.65
N THR A 64 5.99 1.37 -6.74
CA THR A 64 5.47 2.10 -5.57
C THR A 64 4.59 1.23 -4.68
N THR A 65 3.66 0.47 -5.28
CA THR A 65 2.73 -0.40 -4.56
C THR A 65 3.47 -1.55 -3.86
N VAL A 66 4.42 -2.18 -4.54
CA VAL A 66 5.25 -3.25 -3.97
C VAL A 66 6.12 -2.73 -2.83
N SER A 67 6.77 -1.58 -3.00
CA SER A 67 7.57 -0.95 -1.94
C SER A 67 6.72 -0.62 -0.70
N ASN A 68 5.50 -0.13 -0.89
CA ASN A 68 4.59 0.18 0.21
C ASN A 68 4.14 -1.09 0.96
N LEU A 69 3.82 -2.17 0.24
CA LEU A 69 3.52 -3.47 0.86
C LEU A 69 4.71 -4.02 1.65
N LEU A 70 5.92 -3.94 1.09
CA LEU A 70 7.14 -4.36 1.77
C LEU A 70 7.36 -3.56 3.06
N PHE A 71 7.18 -2.24 3.02
CA PHE A 71 7.29 -1.39 4.19
C PHE A 71 6.33 -1.81 5.32
N VAL A 72 5.08 -2.12 4.98
CA VAL A 72 4.09 -2.62 5.96
C VAL A 72 4.50 -3.96 6.55
N ILE A 73 4.91 -4.90 5.70
CA ILE A 73 5.33 -6.25 6.14
C ILE A 73 6.51 -6.15 7.11
N ILE A 74 7.53 -5.37 6.78
CA ILE A 74 8.70 -5.15 7.63
C ILE A 74 8.29 -4.53 8.97
N THR A 75 7.40 -3.53 8.94
CA THR A 75 6.91 -2.85 10.15
C THR A 75 6.13 -3.81 11.06
N LEU A 76 5.28 -4.66 10.48
CA LEU A 76 4.53 -5.68 11.21
C LEU A 76 5.45 -6.74 11.80
N MET A 77 6.43 -7.22 11.02
CA MET A 77 7.43 -8.17 11.51
C MET A 77 8.21 -7.59 12.69
N ALA A 78 8.70 -6.36 12.58
CA ALA A 78 9.41 -5.67 13.65
C ALA A 78 8.57 -5.62 14.93
N ARG A 79 7.28 -5.22 14.83
CA ARG A 79 6.37 -5.21 15.98
C ARG A 79 6.13 -6.60 16.57
N PHE A 80 5.98 -7.61 15.73
CA PHE A 80 5.75 -8.99 16.16
C PHE A 80 6.94 -9.55 16.94
N PHE A 81 8.17 -9.34 16.43
CA PHE A 81 9.39 -9.75 17.11
C PHE A 81 9.61 -8.98 18.41
N SER A 82 9.39 -7.67 18.44
CA SER A 82 9.48 -6.88 19.68
C SER A 82 8.50 -7.38 20.76
N THR A 83 7.26 -7.68 20.38
CA THR A 83 6.25 -8.20 21.32
C THR A 83 6.61 -9.59 21.84
N SER A 84 7.16 -10.44 20.97
CA SER A 84 7.58 -11.80 21.32
C SER A 84 8.77 -11.82 22.28
N CYS A 85 9.69 -10.87 22.15
CA CYS A 85 10.84 -10.73 23.05
C CYS A 85 10.39 -10.35 24.48
N ILE A 86 9.45 -9.41 24.60
CA ILE A 86 8.90 -8.95 25.89
C ILE A 86 8.22 -10.11 26.65
N LYS A 87 7.41 -10.92 25.96
CA LYS A 87 6.76 -12.10 26.58
C LYS A 87 7.75 -13.16 27.07
N ARG A 88 8.98 -13.20 26.55
CA ARG A 88 10.00 -14.18 26.94
C ARG A 88 10.78 -13.76 28.21
N SER A 89 10.78 -12.47 28.54
CA SER A 89 11.50 -11.92 29.69
C SER A 89 10.68 -11.82 30.98
N GLU A 90 9.37 -12.14 30.96
CA GLU A 90 8.55 -12.19 32.17
C GLU A 90 8.79 -13.54 32.90
N PRO A 91 9.26 -13.53 34.17
CA PRO A 91 9.36 -14.76 34.95
C PRO A 91 7.96 -15.30 35.25
N LYS A 92 7.78 -16.61 35.06
CA LYS A 92 6.56 -17.33 35.42
C LYS A 92 6.31 -17.30 36.93
#